data_AF-A0A8C5EKM2-F1
#
_entry.id   AF-A0A8C5EKM2-F1
#
_cell.length_a   1.000
_cell.length_b   1.000
_cell.length_c   1.000
_cell.angle_alpha   90.00
_cell.angle_beta   90.00
_cell.angle_gamma   90.00
#
_symmetry.space_group_name_H-M   'P 1'
#
loop_
_entity.id
_entity.type
_entity.pdbx_description
1 polymer ?
#
loop_
_entity_poly.entity_id
_entity_poly.type
_entity_poly.pdbx_seq_one_letter_code
_entity_poly.pdbx_strand_id
1 'polypeptide(L)'
;VHECKLIRRKEVTSKQVDQVWKSMTIALQSALGLETLEGVLNPVHVNGKHIVHNVFIVNKTGIVVLENKAEDMPYWVVSAMKCLANWPNGNDSKQPALADYFQRLKEPLLTFHLYDVFVNILSLLQVQDMATEALQVSCLLLPPPNRRRLQLLLRLMARVCQNVHLPPLNDTIATRTLMVQMFSHCVLGSPDEMDLDELLATKLVTFMMEHHSTIFQVPNKLRRQVEEHMSHLKRGHIINIHVNFSASPAFCKQISRVECEEQKVIGTQTPLEELLDGLIADKELPIKDKRKRLKQVRTQRVNLVKKILWRLPK
;
A
#
# COMPACT_ATOMS: atom_id res chain seq x y z
N VAL A 1 13.01 35.28 12.88
CA VAL A 1 12.02 34.53 12.07
C VAL A 1 12.77 33.85 10.94
N HIS A 2 12.93 32.52 10.99
CA HIS A 2 13.54 31.78 9.88
C HIS A 2 12.41 31.24 9.00
N GLU A 3 12.30 31.74 7.78
CA GLU A 3 11.37 31.25 6.77
C GLU A 3 11.68 29.78 6.44
N CYS A 4 10.73 28.91 6.80
CA CYS A 4 10.71 27.54 6.34
C CYS A 4 10.33 27.54 4.86
N LYS A 5 11.31 27.60 3.96
CA LYS A 5 11.08 27.46 2.52
C LYS A 5 10.64 26.02 2.22
N LEU A 6 9.37 25.85 1.83
CA LEU A 6 8.87 24.62 1.23
C LEU A 6 9.71 24.33 -0.03
N ILE A 7 10.63 23.38 0.04
CA ILE A 7 11.32 22.88 -1.15
C ILE A 7 10.26 22.12 -1.95
N ARG A 8 9.71 22.78 -2.97
CA ARG A 8 8.76 22.19 -3.91
C ARG A 8 9.37 20.89 -4.45
N ARG A 9 8.64 19.78 -4.31
CA ARG A 9 8.96 18.50 -4.95
C ARG A 9 9.14 18.79 -6.44
N LYS A 10 10.38 18.71 -6.95
CA LYS A 10 10.60 18.86 -8.38
C LYS A 10 9.96 17.64 -9.03
N GLU A 11 8.91 17.85 -9.81
CA GLU A 11 8.21 16.77 -10.49
C GLU A 11 9.15 16.09 -11.50
N VAL A 12 8.98 14.78 -11.70
CA VAL A 12 9.76 14.02 -12.68
C VAL A 12 9.41 14.54 -14.06
N THR A 13 10.43 14.99 -14.81
CA THR A 13 10.21 15.55 -16.15
C THR A 13 9.88 14.45 -17.15
N SER A 14 9.13 14.76 -18.22
CA SER A 14 8.80 13.77 -19.28
C SER A 14 10.06 13.11 -19.85
N LYS A 15 11.09 13.91 -20.16
CA LYS A 15 12.38 13.42 -20.65
C LYS A 15 13.03 12.41 -19.71
N GLN A 16 12.92 12.60 -18.40
CA GLN A 16 13.44 11.66 -17.41
C GLN A 16 12.66 10.35 -17.41
N VAL A 17 11.33 10.43 -17.53
CA VAL A 17 10.47 9.25 -17.66
C VAL A 17 10.81 8.46 -18.93
N ASP A 18 11.07 9.14 -20.05
CA ASP A 18 11.44 8.49 -21.31
C ASP A 18 12.77 7.75 -21.22
N GLN A 19 13.76 8.29 -20.50
CA GLN A 19 15.05 7.63 -20.30
C GLN A 19 14.94 6.42 -19.36
N VAL A 20 14.11 6.53 -18.32
CA VAL A 20 13.78 5.39 -17.46
C VAL A 20 13.10 4.30 -18.26
N TRP A 21 12.17 4.67 -19.15
CA TRP A 21 11.51 3.73 -20.02
C TRP A 21 12.50 3.03 -20.97
N LYS A 22 13.41 3.76 -21.62
CA LYS A 22 14.46 3.15 -22.46
C LYS A 22 15.33 2.15 -21.71
N SER A 23 15.75 2.50 -20.49
CA SER A 23 16.54 1.59 -19.63
C SER A 23 15.74 0.32 -19.30
N MET A 24 14.44 0.48 -19.07
CA MET A 24 13.51 -0.60 -18.78
C MET A 24 13.30 -1.53 -19.98
N THR A 25 13.11 -0.98 -21.19
CA THR A 25 12.94 -1.76 -22.42
C THR A 25 14.12 -2.70 -22.65
N ILE A 26 15.34 -2.19 -22.52
CA ILE A 26 16.57 -2.99 -22.68
C ILE A 26 16.65 -4.09 -21.61
N ALA A 27 16.31 -3.76 -20.36
CA ALA A 27 16.31 -4.74 -19.28
C ALA A 27 15.26 -5.85 -19.53
N LEU A 28 14.08 -5.50 -20.04
CA LEU A 28 13.01 -6.47 -20.31
C LEU A 28 13.34 -7.39 -21.49
N GLN A 29 13.86 -6.83 -22.59
CA GLN A 29 14.37 -7.61 -23.73
C GLN A 29 15.43 -8.63 -23.28
N SER A 30 16.42 -8.16 -22.52
CA SER A 30 17.48 -9.02 -21.98
C SER A 30 16.93 -10.11 -21.05
N ALA A 31 16.00 -9.78 -20.15
CA ALA A 31 15.48 -10.72 -19.18
C ALA A 31 14.53 -11.76 -19.80
N LEU A 32 13.79 -11.38 -20.85
CA LEU A 32 12.92 -12.29 -21.60
C LEU A 32 13.67 -13.06 -22.70
N GLY A 33 14.92 -12.73 -23.00
CA GLY A 33 15.67 -13.31 -24.10
C GLY A 33 15.12 -12.93 -25.48
N LEU A 34 14.53 -11.74 -25.59
CA LEU A 34 13.89 -11.25 -26.82
C LEU A 34 14.72 -10.11 -27.45
N GLU A 35 14.86 -10.13 -28.77
CA GLU A 35 15.47 -9.02 -29.51
C GLU A 35 14.56 -7.78 -29.56
N THR A 36 13.24 -7.99 -29.55
CA THR A 36 12.20 -6.96 -29.67
C THR A 36 11.01 -7.31 -28.76
N LEU A 37 10.29 -6.30 -28.27
CA LEU A 37 9.07 -6.47 -27.48
C LEU A 37 7.79 -6.37 -28.34
N GLU A 38 7.93 -6.27 -29.66
CA GLU A 38 6.80 -6.22 -30.59
C GLU A 38 5.96 -7.50 -30.45
N GLY A 39 4.63 -7.34 -30.36
CA GLY A 39 3.71 -8.44 -30.09
C GLY A 39 3.68 -8.93 -28.63
N VAL A 40 4.59 -8.46 -27.76
CA VAL A 40 4.64 -8.84 -26.33
C VAL A 40 4.24 -7.70 -25.41
N LEU A 41 4.64 -6.46 -25.73
CA LEU A 41 4.31 -5.29 -24.92
C LEU A 41 4.02 -4.09 -25.80
N ASN A 42 2.81 -3.54 -25.68
CA ASN A 42 2.46 -2.28 -26.32
C ASN A 42 2.98 -1.08 -25.51
N PRO A 43 3.94 -0.27 -26.03
CA PRO A 43 4.51 0.86 -25.30
C PRO A 43 3.50 1.93 -24.87
N VAL A 44 2.35 2.03 -25.55
CA VAL A 44 1.30 3.02 -25.24
C VAL A 44 0.68 2.79 -23.86
N HIS A 45 0.65 1.55 -23.40
CA HIS A 45 0.10 1.19 -22.09
C HIS A 45 1.13 1.26 -20.97
N VAL A 46 2.38 1.59 -21.27
CA VAL A 46 3.45 1.66 -20.27
C VAL A 46 3.61 3.08 -19.74
N ASN A 47 3.45 3.22 -18.42
CA ASN A 47 3.66 4.48 -17.74
C ASN A 47 4.99 4.47 -16.98
N GLY A 48 5.99 5.18 -17.49
CA GLY A 48 7.30 5.23 -16.84
C GLY A 48 7.28 5.87 -15.44
N LYS A 49 6.23 6.63 -15.07
CA LYS A 49 6.05 7.09 -13.68
C LYS A 49 5.81 5.92 -12.72
N HIS A 50 5.15 4.85 -13.16
CA HIS A 50 4.97 3.63 -12.38
C HIS A 50 6.33 2.98 -12.06
N ILE A 51 7.23 2.93 -13.05
CA ILE A 51 8.59 2.39 -12.88
C ILE A 51 9.32 3.18 -11.81
N VAL A 52 9.36 4.51 -11.94
CA VAL A 52 10.02 5.40 -10.95
C VAL A 52 9.42 5.20 -9.55
N HIS A 53 8.08 5.12 -9.44
CA HIS A 53 7.40 4.87 -8.18
C HIS A 53 7.79 3.52 -7.58
N ASN A 54 7.74 2.46 -8.37
CA ASN A 54 8.04 1.10 -7.94
C ASN A 54 9.52 0.89 -7.55
N VAL A 55 10.43 1.73 -8.07
CA VAL A 55 11.86 1.72 -7.69
C VAL A 55 12.09 2.47 -6.37
N PHE A 56 11.50 3.66 -6.20
CA PHE A 56 11.88 4.57 -5.10
C PHE A 56 10.87 4.68 -3.96
N ILE A 57 9.58 4.48 -4.21
CA ILE A 57 8.51 4.70 -3.24
C ILE A 57 8.11 3.36 -2.62
N VAL A 58 9.08 2.77 -1.91
CA VAL A 58 8.94 1.49 -1.20
C VAL A 58 9.34 1.65 0.27
N ASN A 59 8.80 0.80 1.14
CA ASN A 59 9.21 0.76 2.54
C ASN A 59 10.52 -0.03 2.72
N LYS A 60 11.02 -0.10 3.97
CA LYS A 60 12.24 -0.86 4.32
C LYS A 60 12.23 -2.35 3.94
N THR A 61 11.05 -2.92 3.72
CA THR A 61 10.87 -4.33 3.32
C THR A 61 10.61 -4.49 1.82
N GLY A 62 10.76 -3.43 1.03
CA GLY A 62 10.52 -3.41 -0.41
C GLY A 62 9.04 -3.42 -0.83
N ILE A 63 8.09 -3.22 0.09
CA ILE A 63 6.66 -3.10 -0.27
C ILE A 63 6.41 -1.68 -0.79
N VAL A 64 5.74 -1.58 -1.93
CA VAL A 64 5.29 -0.30 -2.51
C VAL A 64 4.43 0.48 -1.52
N VAL A 65 4.74 1.77 -1.36
CA VAL A 65 3.95 2.70 -0.56
C VAL A 65 3.08 3.53 -1.50
N LEU A 66 1.76 3.50 -1.30
CA LEU A 66 0.84 4.33 -2.07
C LEU A 66 0.71 5.70 -1.41
N GLU A 67 0.80 6.74 -2.23
CA GLU A 67 0.56 8.13 -1.84
C GLU A 67 -0.93 8.36 -1.59
N ASN A 68 -1.78 7.88 -2.52
CA ASN A 68 -3.24 7.89 -2.37
C ASN A 68 -3.72 6.64 -1.62
N LYS A 69 -4.28 6.82 -0.42
CA LYS A 69 -4.81 5.69 0.39
C LYS A 69 -6.09 5.10 -0.17
N ALA A 70 -6.85 5.84 -0.99
CA ALA A 70 -8.06 5.31 -1.61
C ALA A 70 -7.76 4.22 -2.66
N GLU A 71 -6.55 4.22 -3.21
CA GLU A 71 -6.08 3.19 -4.15
C GLU A 71 -5.52 1.94 -3.45
N ASP A 72 -5.38 1.93 -2.12
CA ASP A 72 -4.92 0.75 -1.38
C ASP A 72 -6.06 -0.27 -1.18
N MET A 73 -5.72 -1.46 -0.68
CA MET A 73 -6.74 -2.40 -0.23
C MET A 73 -7.53 -1.83 0.96
N PRO A 74 -8.85 -2.07 1.02
CA PRO A 74 -9.64 -1.69 2.18
C PRO A 74 -9.03 -2.23 3.47
N TYR A 75 -9.14 -1.47 4.56
CA TYR A 75 -8.57 -1.84 5.86
C TYR A 75 -8.99 -3.25 6.31
N TRP A 76 -10.25 -3.61 6.09
CA TRP A 76 -10.78 -4.92 6.46
C TRP A 76 -10.08 -6.08 5.73
N VAL A 77 -9.69 -5.88 4.46
CA VAL A 77 -8.93 -6.87 3.69
C VAL A 77 -7.58 -7.08 4.33
N VAL A 78 -6.84 -5.98 4.55
CA VAL A 78 -5.50 -6.04 5.17
C VAL A 78 -5.55 -6.64 6.57
N SER A 79 -6.60 -6.36 7.34
CA SER A 79 -6.81 -6.96 8.66
C SER A 79 -7.05 -8.46 8.56
N ALA A 80 -7.92 -8.91 7.66
CA ALA A 80 -8.19 -10.34 7.44
C ALA A 80 -6.92 -11.09 7.02
N MET A 81 -6.13 -10.52 6.09
CA MET A 81 -4.83 -11.08 5.69
C MET A 81 -3.90 -11.24 6.90
N LYS A 82 -3.80 -10.23 7.77
CA LYS A 82 -2.97 -10.29 8.98
C LYS A 82 -3.45 -11.35 9.97
N CYS A 83 -4.76 -11.53 10.13
CA CYS A 83 -5.31 -12.53 11.02
C CYS A 83 -4.96 -13.94 10.55
N LEU A 84 -5.12 -14.19 9.25
CA LEU A 84 -4.81 -15.49 8.65
C LEU A 84 -3.30 -15.77 8.66
N ALA A 85 -2.47 -14.79 8.33
CA ALA A 85 -1.02 -14.93 8.33
C ALA A 85 -0.41 -15.18 9.73
N ASN A 86 -1.04 -14.66 10.79
CA ASN A 86 -0.51 -14.73 12.17
C ASN A 86 -1.33 -15.64 13.09
N TRP A 87 -2.15 -16.53 12.52
CA TRP A 87 -2.95 -17.48 13.30
C TRP A 87 -2.09 -18.30 14.27
N PRO A 88 -2.55 -18.56 15.52
CA PRO A 88 -3.86 -18.21 16.09
C PRO A 88 -3.94 -16.81 16.71
N ASN A 89 -2.84 -16.07 16.74
CA ASN A 89 -2.71 -14.80 17.48
C ASN A 89 -3.27 -13.59 16.72
N GLY A 90 -4.10 -13.81 15.69
CA GLY A 90 -4.74 -12.76 14.93
C GLY A 90 -5.89 -12.13 15.72
N ASN A 91 -5.81 -10.83 16.00
CA ASN A 91 -6.95 -10.07 16.53
C ASN A 91 -8.02 -9.94 15.42
N ASP A 92 -9.11 -10.69 15.59
CA ASP A 92 -10.43 -10.61 14.91
C ASP A 92 -10.76 -11.66 13.84
N SER A 93 -11.92 -12.29 14.06
CA SER A 93 -12.44 -13.47 13.38
C SER A 93 -13.31 -13.11 12.16
N LYS A 94 -12.73 -12.92 10.97
CA LYS A 94 -13.46 -12.96 9.68
C LYS A 94 -12.56 -13.46 8.55
N GLN A 95 -12.51 -14.77 8.33
CA GLN A 95 -11.68 -15.43 7.30
C GLN A 95 -12.33 -15.59 5.89
N PRO A 96 -13.65 -15.78 5.71
CA PRO A 96 -14.20 -16.13 4.39
C PRO A 96 -14.32 -14.97 3.38
N ALA A 97 -14.20 -13.70 3.81
CA ALA A 97 -14.41 -12.56 2.91
C ALA A 97 -13.22 -12.20 1.99
N LEU A 98 -12.06 -12.86 2.18
CA LEU A 98 -10.84 -12.48 1.46
C LEU A 98 -10.86 -12.95 0.00
N ALA A 99 -11.28 -14.20 -0.25
CA ALA A 99 -11.41 -14.75 -1.60
C ALA A 99 -12.36 -13.90 -2.44
N ASP A 100 -13.54 -13.57 -1.89
CA ASP A 100 -14.55 -12.75 -2.55
C ASP A 100 -14.03 -11.36 -2.95
N TYR A 101 -13.12 -10.77 -2.18
CA TYR A 101 -12.52 -9.48 -2.56
C TYR A 101 -11.69 -9.60 -3.83
N PHE A 102 -10.82 -10.61 -3.91
CA PHE A 102 -9.95 -10.83 -5.05
C PHE A 102 -10.70 -11.32 -6.29
N GLN A 103 -11.77 -12.10 -6.10
CA GLN A 103 -12.67 -12.52 -7.19
C GLN A 103 -13.46 -11.36 -7.80
N ARG A 104 -13.71 -10.29 -7.03
CA ARG A 104 -14.43 -9.09 -7.51
C ARG A 104 -13.53 -8.03 -8.17
N LEU A 105 -12.24 -8.31 -8.35
CA LEU A 105 -11.36 -7.41 -9.10
C LEU A 105 -11.81 -7.38 -10.57
N LYS A 106 -11.86 -6.18 -11.14
CA LYS A 106 -12.26 -5.99 -12.55
C LYS A 106 -11.19 -6.40 -13.55
N GLU A 107 -9.96 -6.58 -13.08
CA GLU A 107 -8.79 -6.88 -13.87
C GLU A 107 -7.82 -7.70 -13.00
N PRO A 108 -7.07 -8.67 -13.57
CA PRO A 108 -6.01 -9.36 -12.87
C PRO A 108 -4.95 -8.40 -12.33
N LEU A 109 -4.29 -8.80 -11.23
CA LEU A 109 -3.23 -8.00 -10.61
C LEU A 109 -2.04 -7.76 -11.55
N LEU A 110 -1.79 -8.69 -12.49
CA LEU A 110 -0.77 -8.53 -13.52
C LEU A 110 -1.22 -7.68 -14.71
N THR A 111 -2.48 -7.22 -14.73
CA THR A 111 -3.13 -6.42 -15.80
C THR A 111 -3.29 -7.18 -17.11
N PHE A 112 -4.32 -6.85 -17.88
CA PHE A 112 -4.53 -7.44 -19.21
C PHE A 112 -3.44 -7.00 -20.19
N HIS A 113 -2.97 -5.74 -20.09
CA HIS A 113 -1.97 -5.19 -20.98
C HIS A 113 -0.57 -5.79 -20.85
N LEU A 114 -0.28 -6.49 -19.75
CA LEU A 114 0.99 -7.18 -19.53
C LEU A 114 0.83 -8.70 -19.58
N TYR A 115 -0.35 -9.22 -19.95
CA TYR A 115 -0.61 -10.65 -20.01
C TYR A 115 0.47 -11.39 -20.81
N ASP A 116 0.74 -10.96 -22.04
CA ASP A 116 1.73 -11.58 -22.91
C ASP A 116 3.15 -11.54 -22.32
N VAL A 117 3.51 -10.46 -21.62
CA VAL A 117 4.80 -10.36 -20.90
C VAL A 117 4.92 -11.49 -19.89
N PHE A 118 3.90 -11.71 -19.06
CA PHE A 118 3.92 -12.73 -18.02
C PHE A 118 3.74 -14.15 -18.56
N VAL A 119 3.03 -14.34 -19.67
CA VAL A 119 2.99 -15.62 -20.37
C VAL A 119 4.34 -15.98 -20.97
N ASN A 120 5.09 -15.01 -21.54
CA ASN A 120 6.44 -15.27 -22.04
C ASN A 120 7.39 -15.75 -20.93
N ILE A 121 7.24 -15.25 -19.70
CA ILE A 121 8.02 -15.69 -18.53
C ILE A 121 7.79 -17.17 -18.19
N LEU A 122 6.62 -17.74 -18.52
CA LEU A 122 6.33 -19.16 -18.25
C LEU A 122 7.34 -20.10 -18.92
N SER A 123 7.87 -19.71 -20.08
CA SER A 123 8.91 -20.46 -20.79
C SER A 123 10.25 -20.51 -20.03
N LEU A 124 10.49 -19.54 -19.14
CA LEU A 124 11.73 -19.39 -18.38
C LEU A 124 11.68 -20.08 -17.01
N LEU A 125 10.52 -20.58 -16.55
CA LEU A 125 10.37 -21.12 -15.19
C LEU A 125 11.28 -22.31 -14.88
N GLN A 126 11.78 -23.02 -15.90
CA GLN A 126 12.75 -24.10 -15.72
C GLN A 126 14.14 -23.59 -15.30
N VAL A 127 14.44 -22.30 -15.55
CA VAL A 127 15.68 -21.65 -15.17
C VAL A 127 15.36 -20.55 -14.17
N GLN A 128 15.35 -20.91 -12.88
CA GLN A 128 14.85 -20.08 -11.78
C GLN A 128 15.44 -18.67 -11.77
N ASP A 129 16.74 -18.50 -12.04
CA ASP A 129 17.39 -17.19 -12.03
C ASP A 129 16.88 -16.28 -13.15
N MET A 130 16.70 -16.82 -14.37
CA MET A 130 16.15 -16.08 -15.50
C MET A 130 14.70 -15.69 -15.27
N ALA A 131 13.87 -16.64 -14.79
CA ALA A 131 12.48 -16.35 -14.44
C ALA A 131 12.37 -15.29 -13.33
N THR A 132 13.24 -15.36 -12.32
CA THR A 132 13.28 -14.38 -11.23
C THR A 132 13.66 -12.99 -11.75
N GLU A 133 14.69 -12.88 -12.58
CA GLU A 133 15.10 -11.61 -13.19
C GLU A 133 13.98 -11.04 -14.07
N ALA A 134 13.37 -11.86 -14.93
CA ALA A 134 12.26 -11.45 -15.77
C ALA A 134 11.06 -10.95 -14.96
N LEU A 135 10.71 -11.60 -13.85
CA LEU A 135 9.67 -11.13 -12.93
C LEU A 135 10.05 -9.83 -12.22
N GLN A 136 11.30 -9.69 -11.77
CA GLN A 136 11.79 -8.47 -11.10
C GLN A 136 11.66 -7.25 -12.00
N VAL A 137 12.05 -7.41 -13.26
CA VAL A 137 11.93 -6.38 -14.29
C VAL A 137 10.44 -6.16 -14.58
N SER A 138 9.70 -7.16 -15.04
CA SER A 138 8.29 -7.02 -15.47
C SER A 138 7.38 -6.45 -14.37
N CYS A 139 7.58 -6.81 -13.11
CA CYS A 139 6.80 -6.27 -11.99
C CYS A 139 6.99 -4.75 -11.78
N LEU A 140 8.03 -4.12 -12.35
CA LEU A 140 8.23 -2.66 -12.31
C LEU A 140 7.28 -1.91 -13.24
N LEU A 141 6.71 -2.58 -14.25
CA LEU A 141 5.72 -2.02 -15.17
C LEU A 141 4.34 -1.88 -14.54
N LEU A 142 4.05 -2.70 -13.53
CA LEU A 142 2.75 -2.73 -12.88
C LEU A 142 2.36 -1.37 -12.31
N PRO A 143 1.07 -0.97 -12.39
CA PRO A 143 0.56 0.11 -11.58
C PRO A 143 0.95 -0.08 -10.10
N PRO A 144 1.42 0.96 -9.38
CA PRO A 144 1.84 0.81 -7.99
C PRO A 144 0.80 0.15 -7.07
N PRO A 145 -0.53 0.44 -7.20
CA PRO A 145 -1.55 -0.26 -6.44
C PRO A 145 -1.60 -1.77 -6.71
N ASN A 146 -1.46 -2.18 -7.98
CA ASN A 146 -1.47 -3.58 -8.40
C ASN A 146 -0.24 -4.31 -7.85
N ARG A 147 0.96 -3.73 -8.01
CA ARG A 147 2.20 -4.28 -7.45
C ARG A 147 2.10 -4.46 -5.94
N ARG A 148 1.57 -3.48 -5.22
CA ARG A 148 1.38 -3.57 -3.76
C ARG A 148 0.43 -4.70 -3.38
N ARG A 149 -0.73 -4.80 -4.04
CA ARG A 149 -1.70 -5.88 -3.80
C ARG A 149 -1.07 -7.25 -4.02
N LEU A 150 -0.37 -7.42 -5.13
CA LEU A 150 0.31 -8.66 -5.47
C LEU A 150 1.42 -9.03 -4.45
N GLN A 151 2.24 -8.05 -4.04
CA GLN A 151 3.25 -8.23 -3.01
C GLN A 151 2.65 -8.74 -1.69
N LEU A 152 1.51 -8.18 -1.28
CA LEU A 152 0.84 -8.55 -0.04
C LEU A 152 0.15 -9.91 -0.15
N LEU A 153 -0.47 -10.20 -1.30
CA LEU A 153 -1.14 -11.47 -1.57
C LEU A 153 -0.15 -12.64 -1.56
N LEU A 154 0.95 -12.55 -2.33
CA LEU A 154 1.94 -13.63 -2.40
C LEU A 154 2.64 -13.86 -1.04
N ARG A 155 2.91 -12.78 -0.29
CA ARG A 155 3.41 -12.89 1.09
C ARG A 155 2.40 -13.58 2.01
N LEU A 156 1.11 -13.27 1.89
CA LEU A 156 0.07 -13.97 2.65
C LEU A 156 0.06 -15.46 2.30
N MET A 157 -0.04 -15.80 1.02
CA MET A 157 -0.12 -17.18 0.55
C MET A 157 1.07 -17.99 1.07
N ALA A 158 2.29 -17.48 0.94
CA ALA A 158 3.49 -18.11 1.46
C ALA A 158 3.47 -18.28 2.99
N ARG A 159 3.05 -17.24 3.73
CA ARG A 159 2.97 -17.29 5.20
C ARG A 159 1.94 -18.32 5.68
N VAL A 160 0.80 -18.41 5.01
CA VAL A 160 -0.24 -19.39 5.35
C VAL A 160 0.26 -20.80 5.09
N CYS A 161 0.89 -21.05 3.93
CA CYS A 161 1.45 -22.36 3.61
C CYS A 161 2.56 -22.80 4.57
N GLN A 162 3.27 -21.85 5.20
CA GLN A 162 4.34 -22.11 6.16
C GLN A 162 3.86 -22.13 7.62
N ASN A 163 2.60 -21.79 7.90
CA ASN A 163 2.10 -21.69 9.26
C ASN A 163 1.67 -23.06 9.79
N VAL A 164 2.54 -23.68 10.61
CA VAL A 164 2.30 -24.98 11.26
C VAL A 164 1.16 -24.98 12.28
N HIS A 165 0.76 -23.81 12.79
CA HIS A 165 -0.32 -23.67 13.76
C HIS A 165 -1.70 -23.44 13.12
N LEU A 166 -1.75 -23.17 11.82
CA LEU A 166 -3.00 -22.99 11.10
C LEU A 166 -3.64 -24.36 10.85
N PRO A 167 -4.90 -24.59 11.28
CA PRO A 167 -5.60 -25.82 10.93
C PRO A 167 -5.80 -25.91 9.41
N PRO A 168 -5.99 -27.12 8.87
CA PRO A 168 -6.35 -27.30 7.46
C PRO A 168 -7.54 -26.40 7.09
N LEU A 169 -7.40 -25.64 6.00
CA LEU A 169 -8.48 -24.78 5.50
C LEU A 169 -9.56 -25.57 4.76
N ASN A 170 -9.25 -26.80 4.37
CA ASN A 170 -10.12 -27.73 3.69
C ASN A 170 -9.71 -29.17 4.06
N ASP A 171 -10.69 -30.08 4.17
CA ASP A 171 -10.47 -31.46 4.63
C ASP A 171 -9.83 -32.36 3.57
N THR A 172 -9.96 -32.02 2.28
CA THR A 172 -9.46 -32.83 1.15
C THR A 172 -8.32 -32.16 0.38
N ILE A 173 -8.35 -30.84 0.24
CA ILE A 173 -7.38 -30.08 -0.55
C ILE A 173 -6.30 -29.50 0.37
N ALA A 174 -5.05 -29.83 0.11
CA ALA A 174 -3.91 -29.28 0.84
C ALA A 174 -3.91 -27.74 0.77
N THR A 175 -3.59 -27.07 1.89
CA THR A 175 -3.58 -25.60 2.01
C THR A 175 -2.83 -24.90 0.89
N ARG A 176 -1.69 -25.46 0.46
CA ARG A 176 -0.89 -24.92 -0.66
C ARG A 176 -1.66 -24.93 -1.98
N THR A 177 -2.26 -26.07 -2.31
CA THR A 177 -3.07 -26.23 -3.53
C THR A 177 -4.28 -25.31 -3.50
N LEU A 178 -4.96 -25.23 -2.34
CA LEU A 178 -6.10 -24.34 -2.15
C LEU A 178 -5.72 -22.87 -2.35
N MET A 179 -4.60 -22.42 -1.79
CA MET A 179 -4.12 -21.04 -1.95
C MET A 179 -3.86 -20.69 -3.41
N VAL A 180 -3.20 -21.58 -4.15
CA VAL A 180 -2.95 -21.36 -5.57
C VAL A 180 -4.28 -21.33 -6.35
N GLN A 181 -5.13 -22.35 -6.22
CA GLN A 181 -6.42 -22.40 -6.91
C GLN A 181 -7.30 -21.19 -6.62
N MET A 182 -7.34 -20.74 -5.36
CA MET A 182 -8.18 -19.62 -4.93
C MET A 182 -7.75 -18.28 -5.53
N PHE A 183 -6.45 -18.08 -5.75
CA PHE A 183 -5.90 -16.77 -6.12
C PHE A 183 -5.29 -16.70 -7.53
N SER A 184 -5.13 -17.81 -8.24
CA SER A 184 -4.56 -17.83 -9.60
C SER A 184 -5.26 -16.84 -10.54
N HIS A 185 -6.59 -16.92 -10.64
CA HIS A 185 -7.40 -16.10 -11.55
C HIS A 185 -7.27 -14.60 -11.28
N CYS A 186 -7.16 -14.19 -10.01
CA CYS A 186 -7.01 -12.77 -9.69
C CYS A 186 -5.62 -12.23 -9.99
N VAL A 187 -4.62 -13.10 -10.23
CA VAL A 187 -3.24 -12.69 -10.54
C VAL A 187 -3.03 -12.59 -12.04
N LEU A 188 -3.39 -13.63 -12.79
CA LEU A 188 -3.23 -13.71 -14.25
C LEU A 188 -4.52 -14.21 -14.88
N GLY A 189 -4.93 -13.57 -15.97
CA GLY A 189 -6.05 -13.98 -16.82
C GLY A 189 -6.09 -13.09 -18.05
N SER A 190 -6.55 -13.64 -19.17
CA SER A 190 -6.83 -12.86 -20.38
C SER A 190 -8.21 -12.18 -20.27
N PRO A 191 -8.50 -11.16 -21.09
CA PRO A 191 -9.84 -10.56 -21.15
C PRO A 191 -10.93 -11.53 -21.58
N ASP A 192 -10.57 -12.60 -22.29
CA ASP A 192 -11.48 -13.54 -22.93
C ASP A 192 -11.75 -14.80 -22.08
N GLU A 193 -11.20 -14.87 -20.85
CA GLU A 193 -11.41 -15.96 -19.88
C GLU A 193 -11.22 -17.36 -20.48
N MET A 194 -10.07 -17.59 -21.13
CA MET A 194 -9.78 -18.86 -21.79
C MET A 194 -9.45 -19.97 -20.79
N ASP A 195 -9.87 -21.22 -21.06
CA ASP A 195 -9.54 -22.38 -20.20
C ASP A 195 -8.02 -22.57 -19.98
N LEU A 196 -7.21 -22.17 -20.96
CA LEU A 196 -5.75 -22.23 -20.85
C LEU A 196 -5.21 -21.29 -19.75
N ASP A 197 -5.90 -20.18 -19.46
CA ASP A 197 -5.48 -19.20 -18.45
C ASP A 197 -5.39 -19.81 -17.06
N GLU A 198 -6.29 -20.72 -16.71
CA GLU A 198 -6.25 -21.36 -15.39
C GLU A 198 -4.94 -22.13 -15.19
N LEU A 199 -4.50 -22.86 -16.21
CA LEU A 199 -3.25 -23.62 -16.18
C LEU A 199 -2.03 -22.69 -16.15
N LEU A 200 -2.02 -21.65 -16.98
CA LEU A 200 -0.92 -20.67 -17.06
C LEU A 200 -0.80 -19.90 -15.73
N ALA A 201 -1.92 -19.41 -15.20
CA ALA A 201 -1.99 -18.70 -13.93
C ALA A 201 -1.54 -19.59 -12.77
N THR A 202 -2.02 -20.83 -12.71
CA THR A 202 -1.62 -21.80 -11.68
C THR A 202 -0.11 -22.05 -11.67
N LYS A 203 0.50 -22.25 -12.84
CA LYS A 203 1.96 -22.43 -12.96
C LYS A 203 2.72 -21.19 -12.51
N LEU A 204 2.35 -20.01 -13.03
CA LEU A 204 3.03 -18.76 -12.71
C LEU A 204 2.91 -18.42 -11.21
N VAL A 205 1.70 -18.48 -10.67
CA VAL A 205 1.43 -18.12 -9.27
C VAL A 205 2.10 -19.08 -8.30
N THR A 206 2.18 -20.37 -8.64
CA THR A 206 2.96 -21.33 -7.84
C THR A 206 4.41 -20.87 -7.71
N PHE A 207 5.07 -20.57 -8.83
CA PHE A 207 6.45 -20.06 -8.84
C PHE A 207 6.58 -18.72 -8.09
N MET A 208 5.68 -17.77 -8.37
CA MET A 208 5.72 -16.45 -7.73
C MET A 208 5.53 -16.53 -6.21
N MET A 209 4.69 -17.45 -5.73
CA MET A 209 4.49 -17.69 -4.31
C MET A 209 5.76 -18.25 -3.65
N GLU A 210 6.47 -19.16 -4.30
CA GLU A 210 7.72 -19.74 -3.75
C GLU A 210 8.86 -18.73 -3.72
N HIS A 211 8.93 -17.85 -4.72
CA HIS A 211 9.99 -16.85 -4.86
C HIS A 211 9.56 -15.43 -4.44
N HIS A 212 8.48 -15.30 -3.66
CA HIS A 212 7.85 -14.02 -3.34
C HIS A 212 8.78 -12.97 -2.67
N SER A 213 9.88 -13.41 -2.06
CA SER A 213 10.86 -12.56 -1.36
C SER A 213 11.89 -11.93 -2.32
N THR A 214 12.10 -12.52 -3.50
CA THR A 214 13.12 -12.10 -4.47
C THR A 214 12.52 -11.44 -5.71
N ILE A 215 11.38 -11.91 -6.21
CA ILE A 215 10.78 -11.45 -7.48
C ILE A 215 10.34 -9.97 -7.49
N PHE A 216 10.28 -9.32 -6.33
CA PHE A 216 9.95 -7.89 -6.22
C PHE A 216 11.14 -6.98 -5.93
N GLN A 217 12.35 -7.54 -5.84
CA GLN A 217 13.56 -6.75 -5.68
C GLN A 217 13.86 -6.04 -7.00
N VAL A 218 14.44 -4.83 -6.91
CA VAL A 218 14.83 -4.06 -8.10
C VAL A 218 16.23 -4.50 -8.51
N PRO A 219 16.45 -4.94 -9.76
CA PRO A 219 17.79 -5.31 -10.23
C PRO A 219 18.77 -4.13 -10.06
N ASN A 220 19.93 -4.40 -9.46
CA ASN A 220 20.90 -3.36 -9.08
C ASN A 220 21.40 -2.52 -10.27
N LYS A 221 21.52 -3.13 -11.46
CA LYS A 221 21.91 -2.45 -12.70
C LYS A 221 20.85 -1.43 -13.11
N LEU A 222 19.59 -1.86 -13.18
CA LEU A 222 18.46 -1.00 -13.52
C LEU A 222 18.28 0.11 -12.48
N ARG A 223 18.39 -0.21 -11.19
CA ARG A 223 18.34 0.79 -10.11
C ARG A 223 19.38 1.89 -10.31
N ARG A 224 20.64 1.53 -10.58
CA ARG A 224 21.72 2.50 -10.82
C ARG A 224 21.40 3.40 -12.03
N GLN A 225 20.98 2.81 -13.14
CA GLN A 225 20.59 3.58 -14.33
C GLN A 225 19.43 4.55 -14.01
N VAL A 226 18.37 4.08 -13.37
CA VAL A 226 17.24 4.94 -12.99
C VAL A 226 17.71 6.05 -12.04
N GLU A 227 18.57 5.75 -11.07
CA GLU A 227 19.14 6.73 -10.15
C GLU A 227 20.00 7.80 -10.83
N GLU A 228 20.79 7.43 -11.84
CA GLU A 228 21.59 8.33 -12.66
C GLU A 228 20.68 9.31 -13.41
N HIS A 229 19.63 8.81 -14.06
CA HIS A 229 18.62 9.63 -14.73
C HIS A 229 17.85 10.54 -13.75
N MET A 230 17.68 10.10 -12.49
CA MET A 230 16.97 10.85 -11.42
C MET A 230 17.88 11.73 -10.55
N SER A 231 19.19 11.77 -10.80
CA SER A 231 20.20 12.37 -9.91
C SER A 231 19.94 13.84 -9.49
N HIS A 232 19.19 14.61 -10.27
CA HIS A 232 18.79 15.99 -9.91
C HIS A 232 17.60 16.10 -8.91
N LEU A 233 16.92 15.00 -8.59
CA LEU A 233 15.79 14.94 -7.65
C LEU A 233 16.20 14.60 -6.20
N LYS A 234 17.39 14.04 -6.01
CA LYS A 234 17.84 13.40 -4.75
C LYS A 234 18.01 14.35 -3.54
N ARG A 235 17.83 15.67 -3.68
CA ARG A 235 17.99 16.62 -2.54
C ARG A 235 16.79 16.71 -1.59
N GLY A 236 15.66 16.04 -1.85
CA GLY A 236 14.44 16.16 -1.01
C GLY A 236 13.84 14.85 -0.46
N HIS A 237 14.13 13.69 -1.05
CA HIS A 237 13.29 12.48 -0.81
C HIS A 237 13.86 11.43 0.15
N ILE A 238 15.15 11.47 0.50
CA ILE A 238 15.74 10.42 1.34
C ILE A 238 15.52 10.68 2.84
N ILE A 239 15.26 11.92 3.26
CA ILE A 239 15.20 12.29 4.69
C ILE A 239 13.78 12.14 5.29
N ASN A 240 12.72 12.21 4.49
CA ASN A 240 11.35 12.34 5.04
C ASN A 240 10.53 11.04 5.19
N ILE A 241 11.03 9.89 4.74
CA ILE A 241 10.34 8.60 4.96
C ILE A 241 10.84 7.90 6.24
N HIS A 242 12.01 8.30 6.76
CA HIS A 242 12.63 7.68 7.94
C HIS A 242 12.08 8.19 9.29
N VAL A 243 11.16 9.16 9.31
CA VAL A 243 10.68 9.77 10.57
C VAL A 243 9.33 9.23 11.05
N ASN A 244 8.55 8.52 10.23
CA ASN A 244 7.17 8.18 10.62
C ASN A 244 6.88 6.71 10.97
N PHE A 245 7.88 5.83 11.05
CA PHE A 245 7.64 4.43 11.49
C PHE A 245 8.86 3.77 12.18
N SER A 246 9.30 4.34 13.31
CA SER A 246 9.73 3.61 14.53
C SER A 246 10.53 4.52 15.46
N ALA A 247 10.14 4.52 16.73
CA ALA A 247 10.89 4.98 17.91
C ALA A 247 11.29 6.46 17.97
N SER A 248 10.74 7.17 18.96
CA SER A 248 11.36 8.35 19.54
C SER A 248 12.83 8.11 19.85
N PRO A 249 13.73 9.05 19.51
CA PRO A 249 14.74 9.51 20.43
C PRO A 249 14.18 10.80 21.05
N ALA A 250 13.76 10.71 22.31
CA ALA A 250 13.42 11.89 23.09
C ALA A 250 14.70 12.74 23.25
N PHE A 251 14.83 13.83 22.49
CA PHE A 251 15.73 14.92 22.85
C PHE A 251 14.90 15.99 23.54
N CYS A 252 14.83 15.91 24.87
CA CYS A 252 14.20 16.92 25.70
C CYS A 252 15.05 18.20 25.66
N LYS A 253 14.53 19.28 25.07
CA LYS A 253 14.85 20.63 25.56
C LYS A 253 13.90 20.94 26.71
N GLN A 254 14.47 21.24 27.87
CA GLN A 254 13.76 21.61 29.08
C GLN A 254 13.06 22.96 28.86
N ILE A 255 11.74 22.93 28.72
CA ILE A 255 10.90 24.14 28.72
C ILE A 255 10.58 24.44 30.18
N SER A 256 10.79 25.70 30.59
CA SER A 256 10.57 26.12 31.97
C SER A 256 9.08 26.05 32.35
N ARG A 257 8.81 25.84 33.64
CA ARG A 257 7.48 25.54 34.20
C ARG A 257 6.44 26.65 34.05
N VAL A 258 6.79 27.80 33.50
CA VAL A 258 5.94 29.01 33.45
C VAL A 258 5.18 29.15 32.11
N GLU A 259 5.64 28.53 31.02
CA GLU A 259 4.93 28.60 29.72
C GLU A 259 3.88 27.47 29.53
N CYS A 260 3.76 26.54 30.48
CA CYS A 260 2.84 25.39 30.42
C CYS A 260 1.42 25.70 30.96
N GLU A 261 1.25 26.77 31.74
CA GLU A 261 -0.04 27.07 32.36
C GLU A 261 -0.92 28.01 31.53
N GLU A 262 -0.33 28.91 30.73
CA GLU A 262 -1.12 29.85 29.90
C GLU A 262 -1.77 29.20 28.66
N GLN A 263 -1.20 28.11 28.12
CA GLN A 263 -1.77 27.41 26.95
C GLN A 263 -2.83 26.35 27.31
N LYS A 264 -3.06 26.06 28.59
CA LYS A 264 -4.06 25.06 29.01
C LYS A 264 -5.48 25.63 29.11
N VAL A 265 -5.64 26.95 29.23
CA VAL A 265 -6.95 27.60 29.42
C VAL A 265 -7.55 28.06 28.08
N ILE A 266 -6.72 28.45 27.11
CA ILE A 266 -7.19 29.03 25.84
C ILE A 266 -7.74 27.95 24.87
N GLY A 267 -7.26 26.70 24.94
CA GLY A 267 -7.59 25.67 23.96
C GLY A 267 -8.95 24.96 24.12
N THR A 268 -9.72 25.23 25.18
CA THR A 268 -11.00 24.50 25.42
C THR A 268 -12.20 25.39 25.79
N GLN A 269 -12.06 26.70 25.97
CA GLN A 269 -13.18 27.61 26.28
C GLN A 269 -13.78 28.31 25.06
N THR A 270 -12.96 28.71 24.08
CA THR A 270 -13.39 29.48 22.90
C THR A 270 -14.48 28.80 22.06
N PRO A 271 -14.47 27.46 21.82
CA PRO A 271 -15.49 26.83 21.00
C PRO A 271 -16.90 26.78 21.64
N LEU A 272 -16.99 26.91 22.97
CA LEU A 272 -18.27 26.79 23.69
C LEU A 272 -19.00 28.13 23.79
N GLU A 273 -18.26 29.23 23.88
CA GLU A 273 -18.80 30.60 23.90
C GLU A 273 -19.34 30.98 22.52
N GLU A 274 -18.61 30.67 21.44
CA GLU A 274 -19.08 30.88 20.07
C GLU A 274 -20.37 30.09 19.74
N LEU A 275 -20.53 28.90 20.31
CA LEU A 275 -21.75 28.08 20.17
C LEU A 275 -22.94 28.65 20.95
N LEU A 276 -22.72 29.35 22.06
CA LEU A 276 -23.76 29.99 22.86
C LEU A 276 -24.22 31.30 22.23
N ASP A 277 -23.28 32.11 21.70
CA ASP A 277 -23.60 33.36 21.01
C ASP A 277 -24.36 33.10 19.71
N GLY A 278 -24.01 32.04 18.97
CA GLY A 278 -24.78 31.59 17.79
C GLY A 278 -26.21 31.12 18.10
N LEU A 279 -26.47 30.60 19.30
CA LEU A 279 -27.82 30.19 19.74
C LEU A 279 -28.70 31.37 20.19
N ILE A 280 -28.09 32.46 20.66
CA ILE A 280 -28.77 33.68 21.09
C ILE A 280 -29.13 34.55 19.87
N ALA A 281 -28.27 34.61 18.86
CA ALA A 281 -28.47 35.39 17.65
C ALA A 281 -29.57 34.84 16.71
N ASP A 282 -29.86 33.54 16.78
CA ASP A 282 -30.79 32.88 15.87
C ASP A 282 -32.25 32.94 16.37
N LYS A 283 -33.07 33.83 15.81
CA LYS A 283 -34.48 34.04 16.21
C LYS A 283 -35.47 33.07 15.55
N GLU A 284 -35.09 32.38 14.47
CA GLU A 284 -35.97 31.53 13.66
C GLU A 284 -35.95 30.04 14.09
N LEU A 285 -35.02 29.66 14.98
CA LEU A 285 -34.85 28.25 15.35
C LEU A 285 -36.04 27.73 16.20
N PRO A 286 -36.66 26.59 15.83
CA PRO A 286 -37.76 25.98 16.59
C PRO A 286 -37.37 25.69 18.05
N ILE A 287 -38.26 26.01 18.98
CA ILE A 287 -38.05 25.90 20.44
C ILE A 287 -37.60 24.48 20.86
N LYS A 288 -38.02 23.46 20.11
CA LYS A 288 -37.67 22.05 20.33
C LYS A 288 -36.18 21.77 20.07
N ASP A 289 -35.60 22.36 19.04
CA ASP A 289 -34.20 22.18 18.67
C ASP A 289 -33.26 23.04 19.53
N LYS A 290 -33.70 24.25 19.91
CA LYS A 290 -33.00 25.07 20.92
C LYS A 290 -32.85 24.30 22.24
N ARG A 291 -33.91 23.64 22.73
CA ARG A 291 -33.87 22.81 23.94
C ARG A 291 -32.94 21.60 23.82
N LYS A 292 -32.86 20.96 22.65
CA LYS A 292 -31.97 19.81 22.40
C LYS A 292 -30.49 20.24 22.43
N ARG A 293 -30.16 21.36 21.78
CA ARG A 293 -28.79 21.91 21.77
C ARG A 293 -28.37 22.44 23.15
N LEU A 294 -29.27 23.08 23.90
CA LEU A 294 -29.02 23.48 25.30
C LEU A 294 -28.75 22.29 26.23
N LYS A 295 -29.48 21.17 26.05
CA LYS A 295 -29.18 19.92 26.77
C LYS A 295 -27.80 19.39 26.43
N GLN A 296 -27.40 19.42 25.17
CA GLN A 296 -26.08 18.94 24.73
C GLN A 296 -24.93 19.77 25.33
N VAL A 297 -25.08 21.10 25.38
CA VAL A 297 -24.12 22.01 26.05
C VAL A 297 -24.06 21.74 27.56
N ARG A 298 -25.22 21.54 28.21
CA ARG A 298 -25.27 21.22 29.65
C ARG A 298 -24.62 19.86 29.96
N THR A 299 -24.82 18.85 29.12
CA THR A 299 -24.17 17.53 29.24
C THR A 299 -22.66 17.61 29.04
N GLN A 300 -22.18 18.38 28.06
CA GLN A 300 -20.75 18.59 27.84
C GLN A 300 -20.09 19.32 29.01
N ARG A 301 -20.76 20.34 29.57
CA ARG A 301 -20.27 21.09 30.75
C ARG A 301 -20.20 20.21 32.00
N VAL A 302 -21.20 19.35 32.23
CA VAL A 302 -21.20 18.36 33.32
C VAL A 302 -20.09 17.32 33.14
N ASN A 303 -19.85 16.85 31.91
CA ASN A 303 -18.77 15.90 31.63
C ASN A 303 -17.38 16.52 31.83
N LEU A 304 -17.22 17.81 31.51
CA LEU A 304 -15.98 18.55 31.76
C LEU A 304 -15.71 18.69 33.26
N VAL A 305 -16.74 19.07 34.04
CA VAL A 305 -16.64 19.16 35.51
C VAL A 305 -16.33 17.80 36.15
N LYS A 306 -16.97 16.71 35.68
CA LYS A 306 -16.64 15.34 36.13
C LYS A 306 -15.20 14.95 35.80
N LYS A 307 -14.69 15.36 34.64
CA LYS A 307 -13.31 15.08 34.19
C LYS A 307 -12.27 15.88 34.99
N ILE A 308 -12.65 17.06 35.47
CA ILE A 308 -11.84 17.90 36.37
C ILE A 308 -11.87 17.32 37.80
N LEU A 309 -13.05 16.94 38.31
CA LEU A 309 -13.19 16.29 39.63
C LEU A 309 -12.47 14.94 39.72
N TRP A 310 -12.42 14.15 38.63
CA TRP A 310 -11.64 12.90 38.59
C TRP A 310 -10.12 13.10 38.58
N ARG A 311 -9.65 14.34 38.37
CA ARG A 311 -8.22 14.69 38.29
C ARG A 311 -7.70 15.46 39.50
N LEU A 312 -8.54 15.73 40.49
CA LEU A 312 -8.09 16.24 41.77
C LEU A 312 -7.64 15.05 42.64
N PRO A 313 -6.40 15.07 43.18
CA PRO A 313 -5.95 14.02 44.09
C PRO A 313 -6.81 14.05 45.36
N LYS A 314 -7.10 12.86 45.92
CA LYS A 314 -7.71 12.74 47.26
C LYS A 314 -6.78 13.28 48.33
#